data_AF-A0A7C1N5I8-F1
#
_entry.id   AF-A0A7C1N5I8-F1
#
_cell.length_a   1.000
_cell.length_b   1.000
_cell.length_c   1.000
_cell.angle_alpha   90.00
_cell.angle_beta   90.00
_cell.angle_gamma   90.00
#
_symmetry.space_group_name_H-M   'P 1'
#
loop_
_entity.id
_entity.type
_entity.pdbx_description
1 polymer ?
#
loop_
_entity_poly.entity_id
_entity_poly.type
_entity_poly.pdbx_seq_one_letter_code
_entity_poly.pdbx_strand_id
1 'polypeptide(L)' 'MIRKALEGLEGVEKAKISFSKKRGEVLFDPEKVSEKNIVNKVNEVGFRARVVEE' A
#
# COMPACT_ATOMS: atom_id res chain seq x y z
N MET A 1 8.73 -6.08 -6.07
CA MET A 1 7.29 -6.44 -6.12
C MET A 1 6.57 -5.62 -5.08
N ILE A 2 5.65 -4.74 -5.48
CA ILE A 2 5.08 -3.75 -4.57
C ILE A 2 4.19 -4.33 -3.46
N ARG A 3 3.52 -5.46 -3.71
CA ARG A 3 2.82 -6.23 -2.66
C ARG A 3 3.74 -6.57 -1.48
N LYS A 4 4.96 -7.03 -1.79
CA LYS A 4 5.94 -7.50 -0.82
C LYS A 4 6.53 -6.35 -0.01
N ALA A 5 6.64 -5.18 -0.63
CA ALA A 5 7.08 -3.96 0.03
C ALA A 5 6.01 -3.43 1.01
N LEU A 6 4.74 -3.59 0.65
CA LEU A 6 3.61 -3.22 1.51
C LEU A 6 3.39 -4.20 2.65
N GLU A 7 3.42 -5.51 2.40
CA GLU A 7 3.33 -6.54 3.44
C GLU A 7 4.49 -6.49 4.45
N GLY A 8 5.61 -5.86 4.09
CA GLY A 8 6.75 -5.62 4.99
C GLY A 8 6.63 -4.37 5.85
N LEU A 9 5.58 -3.55 5.69
CA LEU A 9 5.34 -2.40 6.57
C LEU A 9 4.74 -2.88 7.88
N GLU A 10 5.30 -2.40 8.99
CA GLU A 10 4.74 -2.61 10.32
C GLU A 10 3.35 -1.96 10.40
N GLY A 11 2.31 -2.77 10.61
CA GLY A 11 0.91 -2.32 10.59
C GLY A 11 0.15 -2.66 9.31
N VAL A 12 0.78 -3.21 8.26
CA VAL A 12 0.05 -3.77 7.12
C VAL A 12 -0.30 -5.21 7.41
N GLU A 13 -1.60 -5.50 7.45
CA GLU A 13 -2.11 -6.85 7.70
C GLU A 13 -2.25 -7.63 6.40
N LYS A 14 -2.65 -6.95 5.32
CA LYS A 14 -2.86 -7.57 4.01
C LYS A 14 -2.70 -6.57 2.89
N ALA A 15 -2.00 -6.96 1.82
CA ALA A 15 -1.92 -6.15 0.60
C ALA A 15 -2.36 -6.96 -0.62
N LYS A 16 -3.40 -6.50 -1.32
CA LYS A 16 -3.94 -7.13 -2.52
C LYS A 16 -3.87 -6.15 -3.69
N ILE A 17 -3.19 -6.54 -4.77
CA ILE A 17 -2.92 -5.63 -5.88
C ILE A 17 -3.42 -6.24 -7.17
N SER A 18 -4.33 -5.54 -7.83
CA SER A 18 -4.90 -5.91 -9.11
C SER A 18 -4.27 -5.08 -10.22
N PHE A 19 -3.28 -5.64 -10.91
CA PHE A 19 -2.69 -5.01 -12.10
C PHE A 19 -3.73 -4.74 -13.20
N SER A 20 -4.68 -5.67 -13.38
CA SER A 20 -5.76 -5.51 -14.38
C SER A 20 -6.63 -4.28 -14.13
N LYS A 21 -6.88 -3.95 -12.86
CA LYS A 21 -7.69 -2.77 -12.48
C LYS A 21 -6.83 -1.55 -12.15
N LYS A 22 -5.49 -1.67 -12.18
CA LYS A 22 -4.54 -0.66 -11.67
C LYS A 22 -4.92 -0.14 -10.26
N ARG A 23 -5.52 -0.99 -9.44
CA ARG A 23 -5.96 -0.69 -8.06
C ARG A 23 -5.35 -1.68 -7.09
N GLY A 24 -5.01 -1.21 -5.90
CA GLY A 24 -4.54 -2.03 -4.79
C GLY A 24 -5.35 -1.73 -3.54
N GLU A 25 -5.80 -2.78 -2.89
CA GLU A 25 -6.47 -2.75 -1.59
C GLU A 25 -5.45 -3.16 -0.53
N VAL A 26 -5.29 -2.33 0.48
CA VAL A 26 -4.36 -2.60 1.57
C VAL A 26 -5.16 -2.52 2.86
N LEU A 27 -5.21 -3.63 3.59
CA LEU A 27 -5.65 -3.66 4.98
C LEU A 27 -4.45 -3.31 5.85
N PHE A 28 -4.61 -2.22 6.57
CA PHE A 28 -3.59 -1.72 7.45
C PHE A 28 -4.24 -1.14 8.70
N ASP A 29 -3.46 -1.10 9.76
CA ASP A 29 -3.87 -0.61 11.06
C ASP A 29 -3.54 0.88 11.16
N PRO A 30 -4.53 1.79 11.17
CA PRO A 30 -4.31 3.23 11.14
C PRO A 30 -3.58 3.75 12.39
N GLU A 31 -3.56 2.97 13.48
CA GLU A 31 -2.81 3.30 14.70
C GLU A 31 -1.30 3.06 14.54
N LYS A 32 -0.89 2.15 13.65
CA LYS A 32 0.52 1.78 13.41
C LYS A 32 1.08 2.37 12.13
N VAL A 33 0.25 2.46 11.09
CA VAL A 33 0.68 2.93 9.78
C VAL A 33 -0.41 3.78 9.14
N SER A 34 -0.02 4.95 8.64
CA SER A 34 -0.93 5.81 7.89
C SER A 34 -0.83 5.55 6.39
N GLU A 35 -1.90 5.88 5.67
CA GLU A 35 -1.94 5.92 4.21
C GLU A 35 -0.74 6.64 3.55
N LYS A 36 -0.24 7.74 4.14
CA LYS A 36 0.98 8.42 3.69
C LYS A 36 2.23 7.52 3.72
N ASN A 37 2.38 6.69 4.75
CA ASN A 37 3.49 5.75 4.86
C ASN A 37 3.41 4.68 3.78
N ILE A 38 2.20 4.18 3.50
CA ILE A 38 1.94 3.23 2.41
C ILE A 38 2.30 3.85 1.06
N VAL A 39 1.86 5.08 0.79
CA VAL A 39 2.18 5.81 -0.45
C VAL A 39 3.68 6.11 -0.58
N ASN A 40 4.35 6.46 0.51
CA ASN A 40 5.81 6.63 0.52
C ASN A 40 6.51 5.32 0.20
N LYS A 41 6.07 4.21 0.80
CA LYS A 41 6.67 2.90 0.54
C LYS A 41 6.52 2.51 -0.92
N VAL A 42 5.36 2.79 -1.50
CA VAL A 42 5.10 2.59 -2.93
C VAL A 42 6.06 3.43 -3.79
N ASN A 43 6.33 4.69 -3.42
CA ASN A 43 7.32 5.55 -4.10
C ASN A 43 8.75 5.03 -3.98
N GLU A 44 9.15 4.51 -2.81
CA GLU A 44 10.48 3.91 -2.62
C GLU A 44 10.72 2.73 -3.57
N VAL A 45 9.69 1.94 -3.88
CA VAL A 45 9.79 0.84 -4.86
C VAL A 45 9.76 1.31 -6.32
N GLY A 46 9.67 2.62 -6.57
CA GLY A 46 9.65 3.22 -7.91
C GLY A 46 8.26 3.34 -8.55
N PHE A 47 7.19 3.23 -7.76
CA PHE A 47 5.81 3.37 -8.25
C PHE A 47 5.11 4.55 -7.57
N ARG A 48 4.16 5.20 -8.24
CA ARG A 48 3.30 6.21 -7.61
C ARG A 48 1.93 5.61 -7.32
N ALA A 49 1.50 5.69 -6.06
CA ALA A 49 0.16 5.37 -5.63
C ALA A 49 -0.48 6.61 -5.02
N ARG A 50 -1.81 6.65 -5.04
CA ARG A 50 -2.61 7.66 -4.37
C ARG A 50 -3.77 6.97 -3.68
N VAL A 51 -4.11 7.45 -2.49
CA VAL A 51 -5.32 7.04 -1.79
C VAL A 51 -6.51 7.48 -2.63
N VAL A 52 -7.46 6.58 -2.82
CA VAL A 52 -8.70 6.87 -3.52
C VAL A 52 -9.80 6.48 -2.54
N GLU A 53 -10.42 7.47 -1.92
CA GLU A 53 -11.67 7.29 -1.21
C GLU A 53 -12.78 7.22 -2.28
N GLU A 54 -13.60 6.17 -2.24
CA GLU A 54 -14.76 5.98 -3.11
C GLU A 54 -16.03 6.09 -2.28
#